data_AF-A0A7Y9I4Z1-F1
#
_entry.id   AF-A0A7Y9I4Z1-F1
#
_cell.length_a   1.000
_cell.length_b   1.000
_cell.length_c   1.000
_cell.angle_alpha   90.00
_cell.angle_beta   90.00
_cell.angle_gamma   90.00
#
_symmetry.space_group_name_H-M   'P 1'
#
loop_
_entity.id
_entity.type
_entity.pdbx_description
1 polymer ?
#
loop_
_entity_poly.entity_id
_entity_poly.type
_entity_poly.pdbx_seq_one_letter_code
_entity_poly.pdbx_strand_id
1 'polypeptide(L)'
;MGMTWDGWALTGAEASAVRADPESIWERLNADRTSPSAVDLDKAWHGIHWLLTGDPWTTEGPLASVIFGGEELDGNFGYGPPRLLDPSGVAAIAAALADVDPTTLRARFDPAAMASAEVYPDIWDDADSFAGYLAPNFVAVKEFYRAAAERGQWVLQLLH
;
A
#
# COMPACT_ATOMS: atom_id res chain seq x y z
N MET A 1 9.32 12.26 -11.94
CA MET A 1 9.03 10.87 -11.52
C MET A 1 9.48 10.72 -10.08
N GLY A 2 8.72 10.01 -9.27
CA GLY A 2 9.01 9.73 -7.86
C GLY A 2 8.48 8.35 -7.51
N MET A 3 8.80 7.86 -6.33
CA MET A 3 8.43 6.52 -5.88
C MET A 3 6.95 6.45 -5.54
N THR A 4 6.20 5.62 -6.24
CA THR A 4 4.76 5.42 -6.06
C THR A 4 4.44 4.00 -5.63
N TRP A 5 3.28 3.79 -5.01
CA TRP A 5 2.82 2.47 -4.61
C TRP A 5 1.50 2.09 -5.29
N ASP A 6 1.47 0.87 -5.83
CA ASP A 6 0.30 0.24 -6.40
C ASP A 6 -0.03 -1.08 -5.72
N GLY A 7 -1.33 -1.36 -5.63
CA GLY A 7 -1.87 -2.64 -5.19
C GLY A 7 -2.86 -3.20 -6.21
N TRP A 8 -2.79 -4.51 -6.49
CA TRP A 8 -3.78 -5.23 -7.30
C TRP A 8 -4.33 -6.45 -6.56
N ALA A 9 -5.65 -6.57 -6.49
CA ALA A 9 -6.33 -7.73 -5.96
C ALA A 9 -6.41 -8.83 -7.04
N LEU A 10 -5.88 -10.01 -6.73
CA LEU A 10 -5.72 -11.11 -7.67
C LEU A 10 -6.52 -12.34 -7.25
N THR A 11 -7.03 -13.09 -8.22
CA THR A 11 -7.45 -14.48 -8.00
C THR A 11 -6.23 -15.36 -7.72
N GLY A 12 -6.44 -16.56 -7.15
CA GLY A 12 -5.34 -17.50 -6.94
C GLY A 12 -4.62 -17.92 -8.23
N ALA A 13 -5.35 -18.01 -9.34
CA ALA A 13 -4.76 -18.32 -10.64
C ALA A 13 -3.85 -17.19 -11.15
N GLU A 14 -4.28 -15.93 -11.01
CA GLU A 14 -3.48 -14.77 -11.36
C GLU A 14 -2.24 -14.62 -10.48
N ALA A 15 -2.38 -14.83 -9.16
CA ALA A 15 -1.25 -14.82 -8.23
C ALA A 15 -0.22 -15.90 -8.59
N SER A 16 -0.68 -17.09 -8.99
CA SER A 16 0.19 -18.17 -9.44
C SER A 16 0.89 -17.86 -10.76
N ALA A 17 0.19 -17.18 -11.69
CA ALA A 17 0.76 -16.74 -12.95
C ALA A 17 1.84 -15.67 -12.75
N VAL A 18 1.58 -14.65 -11.92
CA VAL A 18 2.56 -13.60 -11.60
C VAL A 18 3.77 -14.18 -10.87
N ARG A 19 3.58 -15.13 -9.96
CA ARG A 19 4.70 -15.82 -9.30
C ARG A 19 5.56 -16.62 -10.29
N ALA A 20 4.95 -17.22 -11.31
CA ALA A 20 5.66 -18.00 -12.32
C ALA A 20 6.37 -17.13 -13.37
N ASP A 21 5.85 -15.93 -13.64
CA ASP A 21 6.41 -14.96 -14.58
C ASP A 21 6.24 -13.52 -14.04
N PRO A 22 7.13 -13.06 -13.14
CA PRO A 22 7.03 -11.73 -12.55
C PRO A 22 7.11 -10.58 -13.56
N GLU A 23 7.75 -10.76 -14.72
CA GLU A 23 7.82 -9.71 -15.76
C GLU A 23 6.44 -9.36 -16.34
N SER A 24 5.45 -10.25 -16.22
CA SER A 24 4.04 -9.95 -16.60
C SER A 24 3.43 -8.79 -15.81
N ILE A 25 4.05 -8.36 -14.70
CA ILE A 25 3.62 -7.19 -13.91
C ILE A 25 3.71 -5.90 -14.74
N TRP A 26 4.62 -5.80 -15.72
CA TRP A 26 4.69 -4.64 -16.61
C TRP A 26 3.39 -4.42 -17.40
N GLU A 27 2.70 -5.49 -17.78
CA GLU A 27 1.41 -5.37 -18.46
C GLU A 27 0.34 -4.78 -17.53
N ARG A 28 0.39 -5.15 -16.23
CA ARG A 28 -0.52 -4.61 -15.21
C ARG A 28 -0.27 -3.13 -14.94
N LEU A 29 0.99 -2.71 -14.94
CA LEU A 29 1.38 -1.30 -14.81
C LEU A 29 0.88 -0.44 -15.98
N ASN A 30 0.89 -1.00 -17.19
CA ASN A 30 0.46 -0.32 -18.40
C ASN A 30 -1.05 -0.45 -18.69
N ALA A 31 -1.76 -1.28 -17.92
CA ALA A 31 -3.19 -1.48 -18.06
C ALA A 31 -3.99 -0.27 -17.54
N ASP A 32 -5.24 -0.15 -18.00
CA ASP A 32 -6.15 0.89 -17.53
C ASP A 32 -6.45 0.71 -16.02
N ARG A 33 -6.05 1.71 -15.23
CA ARG A 33 -6.12 1.72 -13.76
C ARG A 33 -7.53 2.03 -13.23
N THR A 34 -8.54 2.13 -14.10
CA THR A 34 -9.95 2.30 -13.70
C THR A 34 -10.61 1.01 -13.16
N SER A 35 -9.88 -0.11 -13.12
CA SER A 35 -10.38 -1.36 -12.54
C SER A 35 -10.60 -1.25 -11.03
N PRO A 36 -11.73 -1.69 -10.47
CA PRO A 36 -11.97 -1.76 -9.03
C PRO A 36 -11.07 -2.80 -8.32
N SER A 37 -10.27 -3.55 -9.06
CA SER A 37 -9.28 -4.50 -8.54
C SER A 37 -7.90 -3.88 -8.33
N ALA A 38 -7.74 -2.57 -8.47
CA ALA A 38 -6.47 -1.87 -8.27
C ALA A 38 -6.64 -0.67 -7.32
N VAL A 39 -5.55 -0.28 -6.67
CA VAL A 39 -5.43 0.95 -5.89
C VAL A 39 -4.06 1.57 -6.16
N ASP A 40 -4.06 2.88 -6.38
CA ASP A 40 -2.87 3.70 -6.58
C ASP A 40 -2.82 4.70 -5.42
N LEU A 41 -1.74 4.68 -4.64
CA LEU A 41 -1.54 5.64 -3.55
C LEU A 41 -0.69 6.83 -3.97
N ASP A 42 -0.28 6.90 -5.24
CA ASP A 42 0.74 7.84 -5.71
C ASP A 42 1.91 7.82 -4.71
N LYS A 43 2.31 8.97 -4.16
CA LYS A 43 3.41 9.09 -3.19
C LYS A 43 2.92 9.12 -1.73
N ALA A 44 1.64 8.85 -1.47
CA ALA A 44 1.10 8.86 -0.12
C ALA A 44 1.53 7.64 0.72
N TRP A 45 2.11 6.61 0.10
CA TRP A 45 2.40 5.31 0.72
C TRP A 45 3.26 5.41 1.99
N HIS A 46 4.33 6.22 1.98
CA HIS A 46 5.24 6.29 3.13
C HIS A 46 4.60 7.07 4.27
N GLY A 47 3.87 8.15 3.95
CA GLY A 47 3.10 8.91 4.93
C GLY A 47 2.01 8.04 5.57
N ILE A 48 1.28 7.24 4.78
CA ILE A 48 0.31 6.28 5.30
C ILE A 48 1.00 5.23 6.17
N HIS A 49 2.12 4.67 5.73
CA HIS A 49 2.90 3.72 6.52
C HIS A 49 3.27 4.29 7.88
N TRP A 50 3.90 5.47 7.91
CA TRP A 50 4.27 6.20 9.13
C TRP A 50 3.07 6.41 10.06
N LEU A 51 1.92 6.86 9.54
CA LEU A 51 0.75 7.11 10.38
C LEU A 51 0.16 5.82 10.98
N LEU A 52 0.32 4.69 10.30
CA LEU A 52 -0.14 3.39 10.79
C LEU A 52 0.80 2.80 11.84
N THR A 53 2.12 2.94 11.65
CA THR A 53 3.14 2.20 12.42
C THR A 53 3.95 3.07 13.40
N GLY A 54 4.10 4.36 13.12
CA GLY A 54 5.03 5.26 13.83
C GLY A 54 6.50 5.02 13.50
N ASP A 55 6.80 4.21 12.48
CA ASP A 55 8.15 3.88 12.04
C ASP A 55 8.18 3.89 10.49
N PRO A 56 9.19 4.49 9.85
CA PRO A 56 9.20 4.66 8.40
C PRO A 56 9.40 3.36 7.62
N TRP A 57 9.98 2.32 8.23
CA TRP A 57 10.45 1.13 7.50
C TRP A 57 10.14 -0.20 8.18
N THR A 58 9.44 -0.20 9.32
CA THR A 58 9.07 -1.44 9.99
C THR A 58 8.27 -2.34 9.07
N THR A 59 8.56 -3.64 9.10
CA THR A 59 7.84 -4.66 8.34
C THR A 59 7.04 -5.58 9.26
N GLU A 60 7.02 -5.27 10.56
CA GLU A 60 6.40 -6.12 11.56
C GLU A 60 4.90 -5.83 11.73
N GLY A 61 4.10 -6.88 11.57
CA GLY A 61 2.67 -6.87 11.85
C GLY A 61 1.78 -6.42 10.67
N PRO A 62 0.45 -6.52 10.85
CA PRO A 62 -0.51 -6.33 9.77
C PRO A 62 -0.57 -4.88 9.27
N LEU A 63 -0.34 -3.89 10.12
CA LEU A 63 -0.35 -2.48 9.71
C LEU A 63 0.88 -2.12 8.85
N ALA A 64 2.05 -2.66 9.18
CA ALA A 64 3.24 -2.53 8.35
C ALA A 64 3.07 -3.22 6.99
N SER A 65 2.39 -4.37 7.00
CA SER A 65 2.13 -5.20 5.83
C SER A 65 1.22 -4.54 4.77
N VAL A 66 0.58 -3.40 5.10
CA VAL A 66 -0.18 -2.60 4.13
C VAL A 66 0.68 -2.21 2.93
N ILE A 67 1.96 -1.87 3.17
CA ILE A 67 2.92 -1.41 2.17
C ILE A 67 4.07 -2.39 1.93
N PHE A 68 4.55 -3.06 3.00
CA PHE A 68 5.74 -3.93 2.96
C PHE A 68 5.43 -5.39 3.28
N GLY A 69 4.19 -5.83 3.02
CA GLY A 69 3.72 -7.17 3.38
C GLY A 69 3.94 -8.21 2.29
N GLY A 70 3.91 -9.48 2.67
CA GLY A 70 3.96 -10.60 1.73
C GLY A 70 5.37 -11.06 1.36
N GLU A 71 5.43 -12.07 0.49
CA GLU A 71 6.69 -12.57 -0.05
C GLU A 71 7.21 -11.65 -1.16
N GLU A 72 8.52 -11.46 -1.24
CA GLU A 72 9.13 -10.79 -2.39
C GLU A 72 9.15 -11.76 -3.57
N LEU A 73 8.76 -11.28 -4.75
CA LEU A 73 8.91 -11.99 -6.02
C LEU A 73 10.20 -11.53 -6.70
N ASP A 74 10.74 -12.39 -7.56
CA ASP A 74 11.89 -12.01 -8.39
C ASP A 74 11.54 -10.84 -9.32
N GLY A 75 12.51 -9.96 -9.59
CA GLY A 75 12.36 -8.81 -10.47
C GLY A 75 12.63 -7.47 -9.77
N ASN A 76 12.78 -6.40 -10.55
CA ASN A 76 12.92 -5.04 -10.05
C ASN A 76 12.20 -4.08 -10.99
N PHE A 77 11.23 -3.36 -10.43
CA PHE A 77 10.32 -2.50 -11.19
C PHE A 77 10.55 -1.01 -10.91
N GLY A 78 11.68 -0.64 -10.30
CA GLY A 78 12.05 0.74 -10.06
C GLY A 78 12.62 0.93 -8.65
N TYR A 79 11.80 0.64 -7.63
CA TYR A 79 12.17 0.85 -6.22
C TYR A 79 12.16 -0.43 -5.37
N GLY A 80 12.16 -1.60 -6.02
CA GLY A 80 12.29 -2.87 -5.33
C GLY A 80 11.57 -4.01 -6.04
N PRO A 81 11.61 -5.21 -5.43
CA PRO A 81 10.85 -6.34 -5.91
C PRO A 81 9.34 -6.14 -5.67
N PRO A 82 8.48 -6.73 -6.50
CA PRO A 82 7.07 -6.85 -6.18
C PRO A 82 6.88 -7.72 -4.96
N ARG A 83 5.79 -7.49 -4.23
CA ARG A 83 5.42 -8.31 -3.08
C ARG A 83 4.04 -8.93 -3.26
N LEU A 84 3.89 -10.17 -2.83
CA LEU A 84 2.66 -10.92 -2.97
C LEU A 84 2.14 -11.39 -1.61
N LEU A 85 0.92 -10.94 -1.28
CA LEU A 85 0.18 -11.35 -0.10
C LEU A 85 -0.80 -12.47 -0.44
N ASP A 86 -0.78 -13.52 0.38
CA ASP A 86 -1.82 -14.54 0.37
C ASP A 86 -3.13 -14.03 1.01
N PRO A 87 -4.26 -14.74 0.81
CA PRO A 87 -5.56 -14.33 1.35
C PRO A 87 -5.59 -14.20 2.88
N SER A 88 -4.75 -14.94 3.60
CA SER A 88 -4.69 -14.84 5.05
C SER A 88 -3.98 -13.56 5.51
N GLY A 89 -2.91 -13.16 4.83
CA GLY A 89 -2.24 -11.88 5.02
C GLY A 89 -3.16 -10.70 4.69
N VAL A 90 -3.88 -10.79 3.57
CA VAL A 90 -4.89 -9.79 3.17
C VAL A 90 -5.99 -9.66 4.24
N ALA A 91 -6.49 -10.78 4.78
CA ALA A 91 -7.50 -10.76 5.83
C ALA A 91 -6.96 -10.15 7.15
N ALA A 92 -5.71 -10.44 7.52
CA ALA A 92 -5.08 -9.85 8.70
C ALA A 92 -4.92 -8.33 8.59
N ILE A 93 -4.53 -7.84 7.40
CA ILE A 93 -4.45 -6.40 7.11
C ILE A 93 -5.84 -5.77 7.19
N ALA A 94 -6.84 -6.34 6.52
CA ALA A 94 -8.20 -5.81 6.53
C ALA A 94 -8.79 -5.73 7.94
N ALA A 95 -8.54 -6.75 8.78
CA ALA A 95 -8.95 -6.76 10.17
C ALA A 95 -8.25 -5.66 10.98
N ALA A 96 -6.94 -5.47 10.81
CA ALA A 96 -6.19 -4.43 11.51
C ALA A 96 -6.61 -3.01 11.10
N LEU A 97 -6.97 -2.82 9.82
CA LEU A 97 -7.44 -1.53 9.30
C LEU A 97 -8.88 -1.21 9.70
N ALA A 98 -9.70 -2.21 10.08
CA ALA A 98 -11.12 -2.04 10.39
C ALA A 98 -11.35 -0.93 11.43
N ASP A 99 -10.53 -0.93 12.48
CA ASP A 99 -10.65 0.00 13.61
C ASP A 99 -9.89 1.32 13.42
N VAL A 100 -9.14 1.48 12.32
CA VAL A 100 -8.39 2.70 12.03
C VAL A 100 -9.24 3.65 11.19
N ASP A 101 -9.49 4.85 11.68
CA ASP A 101 -10.21 5.90 10.96
C ASP A 101 -9.32 7.13 10.68
N PRO A 102 -9.74 8.04 9.77
CA PRO A 102 -8.98 9.24 9.48
C PRO A 102 -8.75 10.14 10.70
N THR A 103 -9.63 10.11 11.71
CA THR A 103 -9.45 10.88 12.94
C THR A 103 -8.26 10.35 13.77
N THR A 104 -8.11 9.03 13.83
CA THR A 104 -6.98 8.35 14.48
C THR A 104 -5.67 8.69 13.78
N LEU A 105 -5.66 8.67 12.44
CA LEU A 105 -4.47 9.07 11.69
C LEU A 105 -4.16 10.56 11.85
N ARG A 106 -5.19 11.42 11.89
CA ARG A 106 -5.01 12.85 12.10
C ARG A 106 -4.32 13.16 13.43
N ALA A 107 -4.68 12.43 14.49
CA ALA A 107 -4.07 12.60 15.80
C ALA A 107 -2.57 12.20 15.84
N ARG A 108 -2.12 11.37 14.89
CA ARG A 108 -0.72 10.94 14.74
C ARG A 108 0.08 11.78 13.73
N PHE A 109 -0.60 12.65 12.99
CA PHE A 109 0.02 13.45 11.94
C PHE A 109 0.80 14.62 12.55
N ASP A 110 2.12 14.52 12.46
CA ASP A 110 3.09 15.53 12.87
C ASP A 110 4.10 15.73 11.74
N PRO A 111 3.95 16.80 10.93
CA PRO A 111 4.86 17.10 9.83
C PRO A 111 6.33 17.22 10.24
N ALA A 112 6.62 17.75 11.43
CA ALA A 112 7.98 17.93 11.89
C ALA A 112 8.61 16.57 12.26
N ALA A 113 7.84 15.69 12.90
CA ALA A 113 8.28 14.32 13.17
C ALA A 113 8.48 13.53 11.87
N MET A 114 7.57 13.67 10.90
CA MET A 114 7.66 13.01 9.59
C MET A 114 8.88 13.48 8.81
N ALA A 115 9.16 14.79 8.77
CA ALA A 115 10.36 15.34 8.14
C ALA A 115 11.64 14.85 8.85
N SER A 116 11.65 14.83 10.18
CA SER A 116 12.80 14.33 10.96
C SER A 116 13.03 12.82 10.77
N ALA A 117 11.99 12.05 10.48
CA ALA A 117 12.06 10.63 10.18
C ALA A 117 12.28 10.35 8.68
N GLU A 118 12.51 11.39 7.86
CA GLU A 118 12.73 11.30 6.42
C GLU A 118 11.59 10.57 5.67
N VAL A 119 10.35 10.77 6.13
CA VAL A 119 9.17 10.18 5.50
C VAL A 119 8.96 10.78 4.12
N TYR A 120 8.95 9.94 3.10
CA TYR A 120 8.85 10.35 1.69
C TYR A 120 7.40 10.60 1.23
N PRO A 121 7.12 11.65 0.46
CA PRO A 121 8.02 12.73 0.06
C PRO A 121 8.08 13.85 1.11
N ASP A 122 9.10 14.69 1.01
CA ASP A 122 9.29 15.84 1.91
C ASP A 122 8.32 17.00 1.55
N ILE A 123 7.02 16.81 1.85
CA ILE A 123 5.93 17.77 1.54
C ILE A 123 4.89 17.89 2.67
N TRP A 124 5.13 17.27 3.83
CA TRP A 124 4.07 17.06 4.82
C TRP A 124 3.65 18.31 5.59
N ASP A 125 4.43 19.39 5.49
CA ASP A 125 4.14 20.69 6.12
C ASP A 125 3.08 21.51 5.37
N ASP A 126 2.73 21.12 4.13
CA ASP A 126 1.61 21.70 3.40
C ASP A 126 0.27 21.50 4.13
N ALA A 127 -0.53 22.57 4.18
CA ALA A 127 -1.78 22.59 4.95
C ALA A 127 -2.80 21.51 4.50
N ASP A 128 -2.72 21.08 3.23
CA ASP A 128 -3.63 20.10 2.64
C ASP A 128 -3.06 18.67 2.60
N SER A 129 -1.81 18.46 3.06
CA SER A 129 -1.14 17.15 3.02
C SER A 129 -1.93 16.06 3.74
N PHE A 130 -2.62 16.40 4.83
CA PHE A 130 -3.49 15.43 5.50
C PHE A 130 -4.86 15.29 4.82
N ALA A 131 -5.62 16.40 4.73
CA ALA A 131 -7.04 16.35 4.37
C ALA A 131 -7.27 16.05 2.89
N GLY A 132 -6.47 16.63 2.01
CA GLY A 132 -6.58 16.47 0.56
C GLY A 132 -5.78 15.30 0.00
N TYR A 133 -4.78 14.78 0.73
CA TYR A 133 -3.88 13.76 0.20
C TYR A 133 -3.81 12.47 1.03
N LEU A 134 -3.36 12.50 2.27
CA LEU A 134 -3.19 11.28 3.08
C LEU A 134 -4.52 10.61 3.44
N ALA A 135 -5.51 11.38 3.91
CA ALA A 135 -6.81 10.85 4.32
C ALA A 135 -7.58 10.14 3.18
N PRO A 136 -7.76 10.74 1.99
CA PRO A 136 -8.46 10.04 0.90
C PRO A 136 -7.71 8.81 0.40
N ASN A 137 -6.38 8.85 0.29
CA ASN A 137 -5.58 7.68 -0.08
C ASN A 137 -5.64 6.57 0.97
N PHE A 138 -5.65 6.92 2.26
CA PHE A 138 -5.87 5.95 3.34
C PHE A 138 -7.23 5.26 3.23
N VAL A 139 -8.30 6.03 2.97
CA VAL A 139 -9.64 5.46 2.79
C VAL A 139 -9.66 4.51 1.58
N ALA A 140 -9.01 4.89 0.47
CA ALA A 140 -8.92 4.04 -0.70
C ALA A 140 -8.22 2.71 -0.42
N VAL A 141 -7.06 2.71 0.23
CA VAL A 141 -6.34 1.46 0.56
C VAL A 141 -7.09 0.61 1.59
N LYS A 142 -7.75 1.24 2.57
CA LYS A 142 -8.59 0.54 3.54
C LYS A 142 -9.74 -0.20 2.86
N GLU A 143 -10.48 0.48 1.99
CA GLU A 143 -11.57 -0.14 1.23
C GLU A 143 -11.08 -1.21 0.27
N PHE A 144 -9.92 -1.02 -0.36
CA PHE A 144 -9.28 -2.02 -1.21
C PHE A 144 -8.98 -3.32 -0.45
N TYR A 145 -8.32 -3.24 0.70
CA TYR A 145 -8.03 -4.44 1.51
C TYR A 145 -9.29 -5.11 2.06
N ARG A 146 -10.28 -4.32 2.50
CA ARG A 146 -11.59 -4.86 2.92
C ARG A 146 -12.23 -5.68 1.80
N ALA A 147 -12.32 -5.09 0.61
CA ALA A 147 -12.95 -5.72 -0.54
C ALA A 147 -12.19 -6.98 -1.03
N ALA A 148 -10.85 -6.94 -1.02
CA ALA A 148 -10.02 -8.10 -1.35
C ALA A 148 -10.18 -9.24 -0.34
N ALA A 149 -10.23 -8.92 0.96
CA ALA A 149 -10.44 -9.90 2.02
C ALA A 149 -11.81 -10.57 1.93
N GLU A 150 -12.88 -9.81 1.67
CA GLU A 150 -14.26 -10.35 1.48
C GLU A 150 -14.36 -11.37 0.35
N ARG A 151 -13.48 -11.26 -0.65
CA ARG A 151 -13.42 -12.16 -1.81
C ARG A 151 -12.34 -13.23 -1.70
N GLY A 152 -11.60 -13.29 -0.59
CA GLY A 152 -10.50 -14.24 -0.40
C GLY A 152 -9.41 -14.10 -1.46
N GLN A 153 -9.13 -12.88 -1.90
CA GLN A 153 -8.16 -12.59 -2.94
C GLN A 153 -6.73 -12.49 -2.40
N TRP A 154 -5.77 -12.69 -3.30
CA TRP A 154 -4.38 -12.32 -3.10
C TRP A 154 -4.21 -10.82 -3.37
N VAL A 155 -3.13 -10.21 -2.90
CA VAL A 155 -2.77 -8.83 -3.25
C VAL A 155 -1.33 -8.77 -3.72
N LEU A 156 -1.11 -8.25 -4.93
CA LEU A 156 0.20 -7.84 -5.42
C LEU A 156 0.44 -6.39 -5.02
N GLN A 157 1.60 -6.10 -4.44
CA GLN A 157 2.05 -4.76 -4.07
C GLN A 157 3.31 -4.41 -4.87
N LEU A 158 3.45 -3.15 -5.27
CA LEU A 158 4.61 -2.69 -6.02
C LEU A 158 4.99 -1.26 -5.68
N LEU A 159 6.29 -1.03 -5.45
CA LEU A 159 6.91 0.29 -5.41
C LEU A 159 7.69 0.53 -6.72
N HIS A 160 7.30 1.54 -7.50
CA HIS A 160 7.88 1.87 -8.82
C HIS A 160 7.90 3.38 -9.13
#